data_AF-A0A2J4J9T2-F1
#
_entry.id   AF-A0A2J4J9T2-F1
#
_cell.length_a   1.000
_cell.length_b   1.000
_cell.length_c   1.000
_cell.angle_alpha   90.00
_cell.angle_beta   90.00
_cell.angle_gamma   90.00
#
_symmetry.space_group_name_H-M   'P 1'
#
loop_
_entity.id
_entity.type
_entity.pdbx_description
1 polymer ?
#
loop_
_entity_poly.entity_id
_entity_poly.type
_entity_poly.pdbx_seq_one_letter_code
_entity_poly.pdbx_strand_id
1 'polypeptide(L)'
;VENEFIFELFGPADEELFERFDRATADYSLQLSIESHDEDVRKRVGKFATSNEELERTLSQALDHGCNKIDLFFMVGLPEQTYDDAVG
;
A
#
# COMPACT_ATOMS: atom_id res chain seq x y z
N VAL A 1 25.90 10.45 3.20
CA VAL A 1 24.78 11.22 2.61
C VAL A 1 23.54 10.70 3.29
N GLU A 2 22.76 11.57 3.91
CA GLU A 2 21.44 11.20 4.45
C GLU A 2 20.51 11.02 3.26
N ASN A 3 20.13 9.77 2.99
CA ASN A 3 19.22 9.42 1.92
C ASN A 3 18.10 8.60 2.52
N GLU A 4 16.87 8.94 2.15
CA GLU A 4 15.69 8.18 2.53
C GLU A 4 15.53 6.96 1.62
N PHE A 5 15.12 5.83 2.21
CA PHE A 5 14.73 4.65 1.45
C PHE A 5 13.25 4.72 1.08
N ILE A 6 12.92 4.27 -0.12
CA ILE A 6 11.53 4.09 -0.55
C ILE A 6 11.34 2.61 -0.84
N PHE A 7 10.43 1.96 -0.11
CA PHE A 7 10.08 0.56 -0.33
C PHE A 7 8.71 0.46 -1.00
N GLU A 8 8.58 -0.44 -1.97
CA GLU A 8 7.30 -0.78 -2.60
C GLU A 8 6.79 -2.11 -2.03
N LEU A 9 5.53 -2.11 -1.56
CA LEU A 9 4.85 -3.33 -1.12
C LEU A 9 3.93 -3.84 -2.23
N PHE A 10 3.97 -5.15 -2.46
CA PHE A 10 3.12 -5.84 -3.44
C PHE A 10 1.98 -6.65 -2.81
N GLY A 11 1.83 -6.55 -1.49
CA GLY A 11 0.78 -7.16 -0.69
C GLY A 11 0.76 -6.59 0.73
N PRO A 12 -0.16 -7.06 1.59
CA PRO A 12 -0.21 -6.63 2.98
C PRO A 12 1.08 -7.02 3.69
N ALA A 13 1.50 -6.15 4.61
CA ALA A 13 2.65 -6.36 5.50
C ALA A 13 2.20 -6.36 6.96
N ASP A 14 3.00 -7.00 7.79
CA ASP A 14 2.84 -7.07 9.23
C ASP A 14 3.86 -6.19 9.97
N GLU A 15 3.66 -6.10 11.28
CA GLU A 15 4.47 -5.30 12.20
C GLU A 15 5.94 -5.71 12.18
N GLU A 16 6.23 -7.02 12.09
CA GLU A 16 7.60 -7.54 12.04
C GLU A 16 8.40 -6.97 10.85
N LEU A 17 7.76 -6.80 9.69
CA LEU A 17 8.42 -6.17 8.55
C LEU A 17 8.79 -4.71 8.83
N PHE A 18 7.89 -3.94 9.43
CA PHE A 18 8.14 -2.52 9.71
C PHE A 18 9.20 -2.33 10.80
N GLU A 19 9.19 -3.15 11.85
CA GLU A 19 10.29 -3.15 12.82
C GLU A 19 11.65 -3.43 12.17
N ARG A 20 11.67 -4.27 11.12
CA ARG A 20 12.92 -4.53 10.37
C ARG A 20 13.35 -3.31 9.57
N PHE A 21 12.43 -2.54 8.99
CA PHE A 21 12.75 -1.29 8.30
C PHE A 21 13.30 -0.24 9.27
N ASP A 22 12.66 -0.08 10.43
CA ASP A 22 13.12 0.81 11.51
C ASP A 22 14.52 0.48 12.00
N ARG A 23 14.85 -0.82 12.12
CA ARG A 23 16.20 -1.25 12.54
C ARG A 23 17.24 -1.10 11.43
N ALA A 24 16.84 -1.19 10.16
CA ALA A 24 17.75 -1.27 9.03
C ALA A 24 18.02 0.10 8.37
N THR A 25 17.13 1.07 8.55
CA THR A 25 17.17 2.38 7.89
C THR A 25 16.97 3.49 8.90
N ALA A 26 17.56 4.66 8.63
CA ALA A 26 17.34 5.85 9.47
C ALA A 26 15.96 6.48 9.19
N ASP A 27 15.58 6.51 7.91
CA ASP A 27 14.33 7.08 7.40
C ASP A 27 13.83 6.22 6.24
N TYR A 28 12.52 5.98 6.19
CA TYR A 28 11.89 5.35 5.04
C TYR A 28 10.49 5.89 4.75
N SER A 29 10.11 5.71 3.48
CA SER A 29 8.76 5.92 2.95
C SER A 29 8.27 4.67 2.24
N LEU A 30 6.96 4.55 2.06
CA LEU A 30 6.32 3.42 1.38
C LEU A 30 5.58 3.81 0.11
N GLN A 31 5.52 2.86 -0.81
CA GLN A 31 4.73 2.92 -2.03
C GLN A 31 3.87 1.67 -2.17
N LEU A 32 2.61 1.85 -2.55
CA LEU A 32 1.66 0.77 -2.75
C LEU A 32 0.82 1.03 -4.01
N SER A 33 0.83 0.08 -4.95
CA SER A 33 -0.10 0.08 -6.08
C SER A 33 -1.26 -0.87 -5.79
N ILE A 34 -2.33 -0.32 -5.21
CA ILE A 34 -3.53 -1.08 -4.90
C ILE A 34 -4.53 -1.09 -6.06
N GLU A 35 -4.29 -0.26 -7.08
CA GLU A 35 -5.07 -0.16 -8.32
C GLU A 35 -6.49 0.40 -8.15
N SER A 36 -7.27 -0.08 -7.17
CA SER A 36 -8.63 0.38 -6.88
C SER A 36 -8.90 0.40 -5.38
N HIS A 37 -9.82 1.26 -4.93
CA HIS A 37 -10.36 1.24 -3.56
C HIS A 37 -11.36 0.07 -3.37
N ASP A 38 -11.97 -0.40 -4.45
CA ASP A 38 -12.91 -1.51 -4.46
C ASP A 38 -12.17 -2.87 -4.43
N GLU A 39 -12.45 -3.67 -3.40
CA GLU A 39 -11.83 -4.98 -3.21
C GLU A 39 -12.09 -5.96 -4.36
N ASP A 40 -13.29 -5.93 -4.93
CA ASP A 40 -13.68 -6.87 -5.98
C ASP A 40 -13.01 -6.49 -7.31
N VAL A 41 -12.82 -5.20 -7.60
CA VAL A 41 -11.95 -4.73 -8.69
C VAL A 41 -10.52 -5.22 -8.48
N ARG A 42 -9.95 -5.08 -7.26
CA ARG A 42 -8.59 -5.57 -6.97
C ARG A 42 -8.46 -7.08 -7.19
N LYS A 43 -9.45 -7.86 -6.74
CA LYS A 43 -9.50 -9.32 -6.96
C LYS A 43 -9.53 -9.67 -8.45
N ARG A 44 -10.31 -8.95 -9.26
CA ARG A 44 -10.40 -9.16 -10.72
C ARG A 44 -9.09 -8.81 -11.43
N VAL A 45 -8.46 -7.70 -11.06
CA VAL A 45 -7.17 -7.25 -11.63
C VAL A 45 -6.01 -8.15 -11.16
N GLY A 46 -6.15 -8.79 -10.00
CA GLY A 46 -5.17 -9.75 -9.47
C GLY A 46 -3.94 -9.09 -8.82
N LYS A 47 -3.98 -7.79 -8.56
CA LYS A 47 -2.93 -7.04 -7.87
C LYS A 47 -3.42 -6.59 -6.50
N PHE A 48 -2.56 -6.74 -5.49
CA PHE A 48 -2.83 -6.33 -4.10
C PHE A 48 -4.23 -6.80 -3.63
N ALA A 49 -4.57 -8.05 -3.95
CA ALA A 49 -5.89 -8.64 -3.73
C ALA A 49 -6.12 -9.01 -2.25
N THR A 50 -6.22 -7.98 -1.42
CA THR A 50 -6.44 -8.02 0.03
C THR A 50 -7.64 -7.16 0.39
N SER A 51 -8.21 -7.40 1.58
CA SER A 51 -9.30 -6.59 2.10
C SER A 51 -8.87 -5.14 2.41
N ASN A 52 -9.82 -4.22 2.45
CA ASN A 52 -9.57 -2.85 2.90
C ASN A 52 -9.09 -2.83 4.35
N GLU A 53 -9.61 -3.71 5.22
CA GLU A 53 -9.17 -3.84 6.61
C GLU A 53 -7.69 -4.26 6.71
N GLU A 54 -7.25 -5.22 5.89
CA GLU A 54 -5.85 -5.63 5.85
C GLU A 54 -4.94 -4.52 5.32
N LEU A 55 -5.37 -3.81 4.27
CA LEU A 55 -4.66 -2.65 3.74
C LEU A 55 -4.53 -1.57 4.83
N GLU A 56 -5.64 -1.15 5.44
CA GLU A 56 -5.66 -0.14 6.51
C GLU A 56 -4.76 -0.52 7.68
N ARG A 57 -4.73 -1.81 8.05
CA ARG A 57 -3.83 -2.32 9.09
C ARG A 57 -2.37 -2.20 8.67
N THR A 58 -2.02 -2.56 7.44
CA THR A 58 -0.66 -2.38 6.90
C THR A 58 -0.25 -0.90 6.90
N LEU A 59 -1.13 0.01 6.50
CA LEU A 59 -0.86 1.45 6.51
C LEU A 59 -0.69 2.01 7.92
N SER A 60 -1.55 1.61 8.86
CA SER A 60 -1.48 2.03 10.26
C SER A 60 -0.17 1.57 10.89
N GLN A 61 0.19 0.29 10.70
CA GLN A 61 1.43 -0.26 11.24
C GLN A 61 2.66 0.45 10.68
N ALA A 62 2.69 0.77 9.39
CA ALA A 62 3.78 1.54 8.80
C ALA A 62 3.94 2.93 9.46
N LEU A 63 2.83 3.66 9.62
CA LEU A 63 2.84 4.99 10.24
C LEU A 63 3.26 4.93 11.71
N ASP A 64 2.81 3.92 12.44
CA ASP A 64 3.19 3.70 13.84
C ASP A 64 4.69 3.36 13.99
N HIS A 65 5.31 2.84 12.93
CA HIS A 65 6.73 2.46 12.83
C HIS A 65 7.52 3.45 11.96
N GLY A 66 7.36 4.74 12.20
CA GLY A 66 8.28 5.76 11.67
C GLY A 66 8.25 5.97 10.14
N CYS A 67 7.29 5.42 9.41
CA CYS A 67 7.15 5.71 7.99
C CYS A 67 6.82 7.19 7.76
N ASN A 68 7.69 7.90 7.04
CA ASN A 68 7.58 9.35 6.85
C ASN A 68 6.44 9.72 5.87
N LYS A 69 6.24 8.90 4.85
CA LYS A 69 5.26 9.14 3.78
C LYS A 69 4.82 7.83 3.16
N ILE A 70 3.55 7.77 2.79
CA ILE A 70 3.00 6.67 2.01
C ILE A 70 2.42 7.23 0.71
N ASP A 71 2.90 6.74 -0.44
CA ASP A 71 2.27 6.98 -1.75
C ASP A 71 1.36 5.79 -2.09
N LEU A 72 0.04 6.02 -2.15
CA LEU A 72 -0.94 5.05 -2.68
C LEU A 72 -1.30 5.38 -4.12
N PHE A 73 -1.20 4.39 -5.01
CA PHE A 73 -1.55 4.54 -6.42
C PHE A 73 -2.91 3.90 -6.72
N PHE A 74 -3.76 4.69 -7.36
CA PHE A 74 -5.06 4.29 -7.90
C PHE A 74 -5.05 4.47 -9.41
N MET A 75 -5.71 3.55 -10.11
CA MET A 75 -5.81 3.53 -11.56
C MET A 75 -7.27 3.63 -11.98
N VAL A 76 -7.51 4.39 -13.05
CA VAL A 76 -8.82 4.54 -13.68
C VAL A 76 -8.76 3.91 -15.07
N GLY A 77 -9.82 3.20 -15.45
CA GLY A 77 -9.90 2.46 -16.71
C GLY A 77 -9.34 1.04 -16.62
N LEU A 78 -9.36 0.43 -15.43
CA LEU A 78 -8.98 -0.96 -15.25
C LEU A 78 -9.98 -1.89 -15.98
N PRO A 79 -9.54 -3.08 -16.44
CA PRO A 79 -10.47 -4.07 -16.98
C PRO A 79 -11.61 -4.35 -16.01
N GLU A 80 -12.85 -4.33 -16.50
CA GLU A 80 -14.06 -4.61 -15.72
C GLU A 80 -14.36 -3.59 -14.60
N GLN A 81 -13.67 -2.45 -14.55
CA GLN A 81 -14.00 -1.33 -13.67
C GLN A 81 -15.15 -0.53 -14.28
N THR A 82 -16.24 -0.37 -13.53
CA THR A 82 -17.35 0.49 -13.93
C THR A 82 -17.04 1.96 -13.65
N TYR A 83 -17.89 2.87 -14.15
CA TYR A 83 -17.77 4.29 -13.80
C TYR A 83 -17.90 4.49 -12.29
N ASP A 84 -18.87 3.83 -11.65
CA ASP A 84 -19.10 3.94 -10.21
C ASP A 84 -17.91 3.39 -9.41
N ASP A 85 -17.32 2.26 -9.83
CA ASP A 85 -16.10 1.70 -9.22
C ASP A 85 -14.89 2.65 -9.31
N ALA A 86 -14.87 3.58 -10.27
CA ALA A 86 -13.75 4.49 -10.50
C ALA A 86 -13.87 5.81 -9.73
N VAL A 87 -15.11 6.25 -9.43
CA VAL A 87 -15.38 7.57 -8.84
C VAL A 87 -16.01 7.51 -7.44
N GLY A 88 -16.44 6.31 -7.01
CA GLY A 88 -17.09 6.04 -5.74
C GLY A 88 -16.20 6.24 -4.51
#